data_AF-A0A7C6TJL6-F1
#
_entry.id   AF-A0A7C6TJL6-F1
#
_cell.length_a   1.000
_cell.length_b   1.000
_cell.length_c   1.000
_cell.angle_alpha   90.00
_cell.angle_beta   90.00
_cell.angle_gamma   90.00
#
_symmetry.space_group_name_H-M   'P 1'
#
loop_
_entity.id
_entity.type
_entity.pdbx_description
1 polymer ?
#
loop_
_entity_poly.entity_id
_entity_poly.type
_entity_poly.pdbx_seq_one_letter_code
_entity_poly.pdbx_strand_id
1 'polypeptide(L)'
;MGWPSESSSEVGQPATSRRRLVTQIAEREIDAGASAPEMKVTDMDKAAQILAGLGGADNIDDIEACITRLRVEVDDDSLVNEQALTAAGAFGVVVQGSAVQVVVGPEADNLVDDIEDLMG
;
A
#
# COMPACT_ATOMS: atom_id res chain seq x y z
N MET A 1 7.39 7.06 53.69
CA MET A 1 7.46 7.39 52.26
C MET A 1 8.76 8.12 52.03
N GLY A 2 9.76 7.48 51.41
CA GLY A 2 11.08 8.06 51.24
C GLY A 2 11.65 7.61 49.91
N TRP A 3 11.57 8.48 48.92
CA TRP A 3 12.39 8.40 47.72
C TRP A 3 13.47 9.47 47.84
N PRO A 4 14.75 9.09 47.93
CA PRO A 4 15.84 10.04 47.83
C PRO A 4 16.02 10.46 46.37
N SER A 5 15.87 11.76 46.12
CA SER A 5 16.33 12.41 44.90
C SER A 5 17.86 12.45 44.93
N GLU A 6 18.49 11.51 44.25
CA GLU A 6 19.94 11.49 44.07
C GLU A 6 20.31 12.24 42.79
N SER A 7 21.01 13.36 43.00
CA SER A 7 21.88 13.99 42.02
C SER A 7 22.91 13.01 41.51
N SER A 8 23.15 12.97 40.20
CA SER A 8 24.49 12.74 39.63
C SER A 8 24.46 12.98 38.12
N SER A 9 25.17 13.97 37.59
CA SER A 9 26.62 13.96 37.29
C SER A 9 26.85 13.69 35.80
N GLU A 10 26.92 14.77 35.03
CA GLU A 10 28.06 15.12 34.18
C GLU A 10 28.85 13.99 33.48
N VAL A 11 28.72 13.85 32.16
CA VAL A 11 29.78 13.51 31.17
C VAL A 11 29.23 13.95 29.80
N GLY A 12 29.74 14.97 29.09
CA GLY A 12 31.08 15.05 28.53
C GLY A 12 31.10 14.42 27.13
N GLN A 13 31.04 15.22 26.06
CA GLN A 13 32.00 15.14 24.95
C GLN A 13 31.78 16.20 23.84
N PRO A 14 32.89 16.67 23.22
CA PRO A 14 32.91 17.69 22.19
C PRO A 14 32.80 17.05 20.79
N ALA A 15 32.63 17.89 19.75
CA ALA A 15 33.49 17.90 18.56
C ALA A 15 32.76 18.41 17.31
N THR A 16 33.31 19.50 16.77
CA THR A 16 33.80 19.54 15.40
C THR A 16 32.76 19.49 14.27
N SER A 17 32.36 20.70 13.89
CA SER A 17 32.46 21.20 12.50
C SER A 17 32.99 20.18 11.49
N ARG A 18 32.09 19.64 10.67
CA ARG A 18 32.45 19.07 9.37
C ARG A 18 31.49 19.54 8.30
N ARG A 19 31.92 20.62 7.69
CA ARG A 19 31.55 21.16 6.38
C ARG A 19 31.93 20.15 5.29
N ARG A 20 31.00 19.81 4.38
CA ARG A 20 31.18 19.43 2.95
C ARG A 20 29.81 18.98 2.43
N LEU A 21 29.09 19.79 1.65
CA LEU A 21 29.21 19.94 0.18
C LEU A 21 29.38 18.63 -0.57
N VAL A 22 28.28 18.27 -1.25
CA VAL A 22 28.17 17.67 -2.60
C VAL A 22 28.84 16.32 -2.81
N THR A 23 27.99 15.30 -2.88
CA THR A 23 28.17 14.10 -3.70
C THR A 23 26.91 14.03 -4.56
N GLN A 24 26.89 14.63 -5.75
CA GLN A 24 27.02 13.91 -7.02
C GLN A 24 26.31 12.54 -6.97
N ILE A 25 24.99 12.57 -7.17
CA ILE A 25 24.24 11.38 -7.56
C ILE A 25 24.41 11.27 -9.07
N ALA A 26 25.15 10.25 -9.47
CA ALA A 26 25.46 9.92 -10.84
C ALA A 26 24.17 9.77 -11.65
N GLU A 27 24.16 10.47 -12.79
CA GLU A 27 23.27 10.21 -13.91
C GLU A 27 23.51 8.77 -14.36
N ARG A 28 22.62 7.87 -13.97
CA ARG A 28 22.49 6.57 -14.61
C ARG A 28 21.25 6.63 -15.45
N GLU A 29 21.48 6.85 -16.74
CA GLU A 29 20.47 6.71 -17.78
C GLU A 29 19.81 5.33 -17.64
N ILE A 30 18.51 5.35 -17.33
CA ILE A 30 17.63 4.20 -17.47
C ILE A 30 16.69 4.51 -18.64
N ASP A 31 17.11 4.09 -19.83
CA ASP A 31 16.23 3.90 -20.98
C ASP A 31 15.52 2.55 -20.79
N ALA A 32 14.27 2.61 -20.34
CA ALA A 32 13.22 1.63 -20.60
C ALA A 32 11.93 2.19 -20.00
N GLY A 33 11.09 2.76 -20.86
CA GLY A 33 9.85 3.42 -20.49
C GLY A 33 8.87 2.52 -19.75
N ALA A 34 8.43 3.01 -18.60
CA ALA A 34 7.04 2.98 -18.16
C ALA A 34 6.89 4.11 -17.14
N SER A 35 6.32 5.24 -17.59
CA SER A 35 5.95 6.34 -16.68
C SER A 35 4.95 5.80 -15.67
N ALA A 36 5.30 5.79 -14.39
CA ALA A 36 4.30 5.82 -13.33
C ALA A 36 4.08 7.31 -13.00
N PRO A 37 3.00 7.94 -13.51
CA PRO A 37 2.66 9.28 -13.06
C PRO A 37 2.19 9.18 -11.62
N GLU A 38 2.69 10.09 -10.79
CA GLU A 38 2.14 10.38 -9.47
C GLU A 38 0.76 11.01 -9.69
N MET A 39 -0.28 10.18 -9.88
CA MET A 39 -1.67 10.62 -9.95
C MET A 39 -2.30 10.46 -8.57
N LYS A 40 -3.00 11.50 -8.12
CA LYS A 40 -3.98 11.39 -7.05
C LYS A 40 -4.98 10.33 -7.49
N VAL A 41 -4.87 9.13 -6.92
CA VAL A 41 -5.78 8.02 -7.18
C VAL A 41 -7.16 8.52 -6.77
N THR A 42 -8.03 8.78 -7.75
CA THR A 42 -9.45 9.01 -7.46
C THR A 42 -10.06 7.66 -7.05
N ASP A 43 -11.16 7.65 -6.31
CA ASP A 43 -11.76 6.38 -5.82
C ASP A 43 -12.05 5.39 -6.97
N MET A 44 -12.45 5.88 -8.14
CA MET A 44 -12.56 5.06 -9.37
C MET A 44 -11.22 4.56 -9.93
N ASP A 45 -10.15 5.36 -9.85
CA ASP A 45 -8.81 4.86 -10.20
C ASP A 45 -8.38 3.74 -9.24
N LYS A 46 -8.78 3.82 -7.97
CA LYS A 46 -8.46 2.83 -6.95
C LYS A 46 -9.22 1.53 -7.19
N ALA A 47 -10.51 1.61 -7.48
CA ALA A 47 -11.34 0.46 -7.87
C ALA A 47 -10.75 -0.27 -9.09
N ALA A 48 -10.41 0.47 -10.15
CA ALA A 48 -9.80 -0.10 -11.36
C ALA A 48 -8.43 -0.76 -11.09
N GLN A 49 -7.60 -0.15 -10.23
CA GLN A 49 -6.31 -0.72 -9.84
C GLN A 49 -6.46 -1.98 -8.99
N ILE A 50 -7.45 -2.02 -8.09
CA ILE A 50 -7.73 -3.19 -7.28
C ILE A 50 -8.26 -4.33 -8.15
N LEU A 51 -9.19 -4.04 -9.06
CA LEU A 51 -9.69 -4.99 -10.04
C LEU A 51 -8.54 -5.60 -10.87
N ALA A 52 -7.65 -4.75 -11.40
CA ALA A 52 -6.47 -5.23 -12.12
C ALA A 52 -5.52 -6.04 -11.22
N GLY A 53 -5.37 -5.66 -9.95
CA GLY A 53 -4.57 -6.38 -8.96
C GLY A 53 -5.15 -7.73 -8.56
N LEU A 54 -6.46 -7.94 -8.70
CA LEU A 54 -7.13 -9.22 -8.45
C LEU A 54 -7.07 -10.17 -9.65
N GLY A 55 -6.49 -9.74 -10.78
CA GLY A 55 -6.43 -10.52 -12.02
C GLY A 55 -7.47 -10.11 -13.07
N GLY A 56 -8.24 -9.06 -12.81
CA GLY A 56 -9.31 -8.57 -13.69
C GLY A 56 -10.70 -9.12 -13.33
N ALA A 57 -11.73 -8.58 -14.00
CA ALA A 57 -13.12 -8.96 -13.77
C ALA A 57 -13.38 -10.45 -14.02
N ASP A 58 -12.72 -11.03 -15.04
CA ASP A 58 -12.87 -12.44 -15.39
C ASP A 58 -12.29 -13.41 -14.33
N ASN A 59 -11.52 -12.93 -13.36
CA ASN A 59 -10.94 -13.76 -12.29
C ASN A 59 -11.72 -13.66 -10.96
N ILE A 60 -12.70 -12.75 -10.87
CA ILE A 60 -13.48 -12.53 -9.65
C ILE A 60 -14.79 -13.31 -9.79
N ASP A 61 -15.02 -14.26 -8.89
CA ASP A 61 -16.28 -15.00 -8.78
C ASP A 61 -17.31 -14.19 -7.96
N ASP A 62 -16.87 -13.63 -6.83
CA ASP A 62 -17.72 -12.84 -5.94
C ASP A 62 -16.90 -11.77 -5.20
N ILE A 63 -17.51 -10.61 -4.91
CA ILE A 63 -16.88 -9.53 -4.16
C ILE A 63 -17.87 -8.89 -3.19
N GLU A 64 -17.50 -8.82 -1.92
CA GLU A 64 -18.32 -8.25 -0.86
C GLU A 64 -17.53 -7.25 0.01
N ALA A 65 -18.20 -6.14 0.34
CA ALA A 65 -17.68 -5.17 1.31
C ALA A 65 -17.97 -5.63 2.75
N CYS A 66 -16.95 -5.56 3.59
CA CYS A 66 -17.08 -5.57 5.04
C CYS A 66 -16.87 -4.14 5.57
N ILE A 67 -16.69 -3.96 6.88
CA ILE A 67 -16.51 -2.61 7.46
C ILE A 67 -15.21 -1.92 6.98
N THR A 68 -14.11 -2.67 6.89
CA THR A 68 -12.79 -2.12 6.52
C THR A 68 -12.03 -2.95 5.49
N ARG A 69 -12.68 -3.99 4.95
CA ARG A 69 -12.05 -4.98 4.07
C ARG A 69 -13.00 -5.40 2.97
N LEU A 70 -12.42 -5.69 1.82
CA LEU A 70 -13.06 -6.41 0.73
C LEU A 70 -12.82 -7.90 0.95
N ARG A 71 -13.88 -8.71 0.82
CA ARG A 71 -13.81 -10.16 0.71
C ARG A 71 -14.04 -10.48 -0.75
N VAL A 72 -13.06 -11.09 -1.38
CA VAL A 72 -13.11 -11.44 -2.80
C VAL A 72 -12.92 -12.94 -2.91
N GLU A 73 -13.79 -13.60 -3.65
CA GLU A 73 -13.58 -14.95 -4.13
C GLU A 73 -13.06 -14.88 -5.57
N VAL A 74 -11.92 -15.53 -5.82
CA VAL A 74 -11.26 -15.55 -7.13
C VAL A 74 -11.15 -16.98 -7.65
N ASP A 75 -11.19 -17.13 -8.97
CA ASP A 75 -10.98 -18.41 -9.64
C ASP A 75 -9.52 -18.89 -9.54
N ASP A 76 -8.56 -17.98 -9.77
CA ASP A 76 -7.13 -18.27 -9.73
C ASP A 76 -6.38 -17.28 -8.82
N ASP A 77 -5.86 -17.79 -7.69
CA ASP A 77 -5.07 -17.00 -6.75
C ASP A 77 -3.69 -16.61 -7.30
N SER A 78 -3.18 -17.32 -8.31
CA SER A 78 -1.88 -17.01 -8.93
C SER A 78 -1.91 -15.72 -9.75
N LEU A 79 -3.09 -15.26 -10.15
CA LEU A 79 -3.29 -13.99 -10.87
C LEU A 79 -3.36 -12.79 -9.91
N VAL A 80 -3.51 -13.04 -8.61
CA VAL A 80 -3.60 -11.99 -7.59
C VAL A 80 -2.22 -11.39 -7.33
N ASN A 81 -2.12 -10.08 -7.48
CA ASN A 81 -0.91 -9.32 -7.26
C ASN A 81 -1.02 -8.46 -5.99
N GLU A 82 -0.53 -9.00 -4.88
CA GLU A 82 -0.53 -8.32 -3.57
C GLU A 82 0.22 -6.98 -3.58
N GLN A 83 1.29 -6.86 -4.37
CA GLN A 83 2.05 -5.62 -4.48
C GLN A 83 1.26 -4.53 -5.21
N ALA A 84 0.57 -4.90 -6.30
CA ALA A 84 -0.30 -3.98 -7.02
C ALA A 84 -1.48 -3.51 -6.15
N LEU A 85 -2.10 -4.43 -5.39
CA LEU A 85 -3.17 -4.10 -4.45
C LEU A 85 -2.70 -3.14 -3.35
N THR A 86 -1.51 -3.37 -2.80
CA THR A 86 -0.91 -2.47 -1.80
C THR A 86 -0.60 -1.10 -2.42
N ALA A 87 -0.09 -1.07 -3.66
CA ALA A 87 0.17 0.17 -4.39
C ALA A 87 -1.10 0.96 -4.74
N ALA A 88 -2.21 0.26 -4.96
CA ALA A 88 -3.54 0.85 -5.14
C ALA A 88 -4.10 1.48 -3.85
N GLY A 89 -3.44 1.27 -2.70
CA GLY A 89 -3.86 1.82 -1.41
C GLY A 89 -4.56 0.81 -0.51
N ALA A 90 -4.37 -0.49 -0.74
CA ALA A 90 -4.65 -1.49 0.30
C ALA A 90 -3.61 -1.39 1.42
N PHE A 91 -4.07 -1.39 2.67
CA PHE A 91 -3.23 -1.45 3.87
C PHE A 91 -2.68 -2.85 4.12
N GLY A 92 -3.31 -3.87 3.54
CA GLY A 92 -2.87 -5.25 3.64
C GLY A 92 -3.71 -6.17 2.78
N VAL A 93 -3.10 -7.27 2.34
CA VAL A 93 -3.75 -8.32 1.56
C VAL A 93 -3.49 -9.64 2.25
N VAL A 94 -4.51 -10.49 2.28
CA VAL A 94 -4.42 -11.86 2.81
C VAL A 94 -5.04 -12.79 1.78
N VAL A 95 -4.23 -13.68 1.21
CA VAL A 95 -4.67 -14.71 0.26
C VAL A 95 -4.74 -16.06 0.97
N GLN A 96 -5.87 -16.77 0.83
CA GLN A 96 -6.12 -18.09 1.40
C GLN A 96 -6.78 -18.99 0.36
N GLY A 97 -6.01 -19.46 -0.62
CA GLY A 97 -6.55 -20.14 -1.80
C GLY A 97 -7.38 -19.15 -2.62
N SER A 98 -8.59 -19.55 -3.02
CA SER A 98 -9.54 -18.69 -3.76
C SER A 98 -10.06 -17.50 -2.96
N ALA A 99 -9.91 -17.49 -1.63
CA ALA A 99 -10.39 -16.38 -0.80
C ALA A 99 -9.31 -15.31 -0.60
N VAL A 100 -9.55 -14.11 -1.10
CA VAL A 100 -8.69 -12.93 -0.95
C VAL A 100 -9.36 -11.91 -0.04
N GLN A 101 -8.61 -11.37 0.93
CA GLN A 101 -9.06 -10.28 1.79
C GLN A 101 -8.17 -9.06 1.60
N VAL A 102 -8.75 -7.96 1.15
CA VAL A 102 -8.04 -6.70 0.91
C VAL A 102 -8.49 -5.66 1.93
N VAL A 103 -7.57 -5.17 2.76
CA VAL A 103 -7.86 -4.15 3.77
C VAL A 103 -7.72 -2.77 3.13
N VAL A 104 -8.83 -2.06 2.89
CA VAL A 104 -8.82 -0.76 2.20
C VAL A 104 -9.27 0.41 3.07
N GLY A 105 -9.81 0.15 4.26
CA GLY A 105 -10.32 1.18 5.17
C GLY A 105 -11.85 1.36 5.08
N PRO A 106 -12.41 2.43 5.68
CA PRO A 106 -13.86 2.63 5.81
C PRO A 106 -14.57 2.90 4.48
N GLU A 107 -13.81 3.13 3.41
CA GLU A 107 -14.28 3.31 2.03
C GLU A 107 -14.54 1.99 1.29
N ALA A 108 -14.43 0.84 1.97
CA ALA A 108 -14.61 -0.49 1.36
C ALA A 108 -15.95 -0.67 0.65
N ASP A 109 -17.03 -0.11 1.20
CA ASP A 109 -18.39 -0.19 0.64
C ASP A 109 -18.46 0.48 -0.74
N ASN A 110 -18.09 1.76 -0.81
CA ASN A 110 -18.02 2.53 -2.05
C ASN A 110 -17.11 1.86 -3.10
N LEU A 111 -16.01 1.25 -2.65
CA LEU A 111 -15.06 0.62 -3.54
C LEU A 111 -15.62 -0.65 -4.20
N VAL A 112 -16.50 -1.38 -3.52
CA VAL A 112 -17.21 -2.52 -4.13
C VAL A 112 -18.19 -2.02 -5.18
N ASP A 113 -19.02 -1.01 -4.85
CA ASP A 113 -19.95 -0.42 -5.82
C ASP A 113 -19.19 0.04 -7.08
N ASP A 114 -18.07 0.73 -6.92
CA ASP A 114 -17.23 1.18 -8.04
C ASP A 114 -16.62 0.01 -8.83
N ILE A 115 -16.25 -1.10 -8.17
CA ILE A 115 -15.72 -2.30 -8.86
C ILE A 115 -16.84 -3.02 -9.62
N GLU A 116 -18.02 -3.17 -9.01
CA GLU A 116 -19.19 -3.79 -9.65
C GLU A 116 -19.63 -2.99 -10.89
N ASP A 117 -19.64 -1.66 -10.80
CA ASP A 117 -19.90 -0.77 -11.93
C ASP A 117 -18.88 -0.93 -13.08
N LEU A 118 -17.62 -1.30 -12.77
CA LEU A 118 -16.59 -1.58 -13.77
C LEU A 118 -16.69 -2.99 -14.39
N MET A 119 -17.31 -3.94 -13.69
CA MET A 119 -17.56 -5.31 -14.16
C MET A 119 -18.81 -5.41 -15.04
N GLY A 120 -19.72 -4.43 -14.93
CA GLY A 120 -21.04 -4.36 -15.59
C GLY A 120 -21.04 -4.15 -17.10
#